data_AF-A0A1V3SRY8-F1
#
_entry.id   AF-A0A1V3SRY8-F1
#
_cell.length_a   1.000
_cell.length_b   1.000
_cell.length_c   1.000
_cell.angle_alpha   90.00
_cell.angle_beta   90.00
_cell.angle_gamma   90.00
#
_symmetry.space_group_name_H-M   'P 1'
#
loop_
_entity.id
_entity.type
_entity.pdbx_description
1 polymer ?
#
loop_
_entity_poly.entity_id
_entity_poly.type
_entity_poly.pdbx_seq_one_letter_code
_entity_poly.pdbx_strand_id
1 'polypeptide(L)'
;MMLEWIRKVAVERPKVLGTLMILVGAIFVVSMGWWGFSAYKSGKPGIVARINGTPLYATEFSRDYEIMKNNYQRLLNGALGKKILTELNFPGLVLRNMIFRQLWIDEANHLHLIVPDAVVVSEVSRIPFFQEGNPPVFSSKLYTQFLLETHQSAKDFEQSIREDLLVQRAQVLVRAIQTPAAPASPTDEKTAAGLDDWQKKRLALQEETLQSFQMQLENRSNVKIDQEAFKKLSKSLL
;
A
#
# COMPACT_ATOMS: atom_id res chain seq x y z
N MET A 1 36.74 -22.85 24.96
CA MET A 1 37.69 -22.47 23.89
C MET A 1 37.18 -21.42 22.89
N MET A 2 35.89 -21.09 22.78
CA MET A 2 35.42 -20.03 21.84
C MET A 2 35.35 -18.63 22.47
N LEU A 3 35.21 -18.54 23.80
CA LEU A 3 35.07 -17.28 24.55
C LEU A 3 36.40 -16.52 24.75
N GLU A 4 37.55 -17.19 24.65
CA GLU A 4 38.86 -16.53 24.78
C GLU A 4 39.32 -15.86 23.48
N TRP A 5 38.85 -16.35 22.34
CA TRP A 5 39.17 -15.77 21.04
C TRP A 5 38.52 -14.40 20.84
N ILE A 6 37.26 -14.26 21.27
CA ILE A 6 36.49 -13.01 21.20
C ILE A 6 37.11 -11.92 22.08
N ARG A 7 37.61 -12.30 23.27
CA ARG A 7 38.22 -11.36 24.20
C ARG A 7 39.56 -10.79 23.69
N LYS A 8 40.34 -11.59 22.96
CA LYS A 8 41.64 -11.17 22.42
C LYS A 8 41.50 -10.20 21.23
N VAL A 9 40.51 -10.45 20.35
CA VAL A 9 40.21 -9.56 19.21
C VAL A 9 39.66 -8.19 19.66
N ALA A 10 38.89 -8.15 20.76
CA ALA A 10 38.33 -6.89 21.28
C ALA A 10 39.37 -5.97 21.93
N VAL A 11 40.47 -6.52 22.46
CA VAL A 11 41.46 -5.75 23.26
C VAL A 11 42.63 -5.23 22.43
N GLU A 12 43.07 -5.94 21.39
CA GLU A 12 44.31 -5.59 20.67
C GLU A 12 44.13 -4.50 19.58
N ARG A 13 42.90 -4.24 19.10
CA ARG A 13 42.65 -3.31 17.97
C ARG A 13 41.32 -2.54 18.11
N PRO A 14 41.18 -1.59 19.05
CA PRO A 14 39.92 -0.85 19.28
C PRO A 14 39.43 -0.08 18.05
N LYS A 15 40.35 0.39 17.20
CA LYS A 15 40.01 1.09 15.96
C LYS A 15 39.42 0.18 14.88
N VAL A 16 39.83 -1.09 14.83
CA VAL A 16 39.41 -2.03 13.78
C VAL A 16 37.97 -2.47 14.02
N LEU A 17 37.57 -2.63 15.29
CA LEU A 17 36.18 -2.88 15.65
C LEU A 17 35.27 -1.69 15.32
N GLY A 18 35.74 -0.47 15.61
CA GLY A 18 35.02 0.76 15.23
C GLY A 18 34.86 0.92 13.72
N THR A 19 35.92 0.68 12.94
CA THR A 19 35.87 0.74 11.47
C THR A 19 34.96 -0.34 10.89
N LEU A 20 34.98 -1.56 11.44
CA LEU A 20 34.09 -2.65 11.02
C LEU A 20 32.62 -2.32 11.30
N MET A 21 32.32 -1.74 12.46
CA MET A 21 30.96 -1.38 12.84
C MET A 21 30.41 -0.22 11.98
N ILE A 22 31.26 0.76 11.64
CA ILE A 22 30.92 1.83 10.69
C ILE A 22 30.74 1.27 9.28
N LEU A 23 31.56 0.32 8.84
CA LEU A 23 31.43 -0.31 7.52
C LEU A 23 30.13 -1.09 7.40
N VAL A 24 29.77 -1.88 8.42
CA VAL A 24 28.49 -2.61 8.46
C VAL A 24 27.31 -1.64 8.54
N GLY A 25 27.39 -0.58 9.36
CA GLY A 25 26.38 0.46 9.42
C GLY A 25 26.21 1.21 8.10
N ALA A 26 27.30 1.52 7.40
CA ALA A 26 27.28 2.18 6.11
C ALA A 26 26.71 1.26 5.01
N ILE A 27 27.07 -0.02 5.00
CA ILE A 27 26.45 -1.00 4.10
C ILE A 27 24.96 -1.12 4.38
N PHE A 28 24.54 -1.10 5.65
CA PHE A 28 23.13 -1.16 6.03
C PHE A 28 22.34 0.09 5.60
N VAL A 29 22.91 1.28 5.80
CA VAL A 29 22.31 2.57 5.39
C VAL A 29 22.27 2.69 3.85
N VAL A 30 23.33 2.29 3.15
CA VAL A 30 23.37 2.28 1.69
C VAL A 30 22.43 1.21 1.12
N SER A 31 22.31 0.05 1.77
CA SER A 31 21.36 -1.00 1.38
C SER A 31 19.91 -0.56 1.57
N MET A 32 19.56 0.06 2.70
CA MET A 32 18.22 0.61 2.91
C MET A 32 17.91 1.83 2.03
N GLY A 33 18.90 2.70 1.77
CA GLY A 33 18.73 3.91 0.98
C GLY A 33 18.73 3.70 -0.54
N TRP A 34 19.26 2.57 -1.03
CA TRP A 34 19.41 2.29 -2.47
C TRP A 34 18.60 1.08 -2.98
N TRP A 35 17.99 0.28 -2.11
CA TRP A 35 17.04 -0.79 -2.49
C TRP A 35 15.57 -0.41 -2.28
N GLY A 36 15.23 0.82 -2.63
CA GLY A 36 13.97 1.06 -3.34
C GLY A 36 14.19 0.72 -4.81
N PHE A 37 13.28 -0.05 -5.41
CA PHE A 37 13.29 -0.60 -6.77
C PHE A 37 13.96 -1.97 -6.95
N SER A 38 13.14 -3.02 -6.83
CA SER A 38 13.33 -4.21 -7.65
C SER A 38 12.95 -3.87 -9.09
N ALA A 39 13.98 -3.65 -9.90
CA ALA A 39 13.90 -3.46 -11.33
C ALA A 39 13.54 -4.79 -12.02
N TYR A 40 12.44 -4.83 -12.76
CA TYR A 40 12.34 -5.70 -13.93
C TYR A 40 13.12 -5.05 -15.08
N LYS A 41 14.14 -5.76 -15.57
CA LYS A 41 14.88 -5.42 -16.79
C LYS A 41 13.91 -5.31 -17.98
N SER A 42 13.74 -4.11 -18.54
CA SER A 42 13.72 -3.80 -19.98
C SER A 42 13.28 -2.34 -20.18
N GLY A 43 14.21 -1.47 -20.62
CA GLY A 43 13.95 -0.04 -20.83
C GLY A 43 13.87 0.75 -19.53
N LYS A 44 14.24 2.04 -19.55
CA LYS A 44 13.95 2.94 -18.42
C LYS A 44 12.45 2.82 -18.13
N PRO A 45 12.02 2.43 -16.91
CA PRO A 45 10.60 2.31 -16.62
C PRO A 45 9.99 3.71 -16.78
N GLY A 46 9.08 3.86 -17.74
CA GLY A 46 8.45 5.14 -18.04
C GLY A 46 7.76 5.67 -16.78
N ILE A 47 7.92 6.96 -16.49
CA ILE A 47 7.25 7.60 -15.34
C ILE A 47 5.93 8.17 -15.85
N VAL A 48 4.83 7.82 -15.19
CA VAL A 48 3.48 8.27 -15.56
C VAL A 48 3.07 9.48 -14.73
N ALA A 49 3.50 9.55 -13.47
CA ALA A 49 3.27 10.69 -12.61
C ALA A 49 4.39 10.83 -11.57
N ARG A 50 4.47 12.01 -10.93
CA ARG A 50 5.26 12.26 -9.74
C ARG A 50 4.39 12.91 -8.68
N ILE A 51 4.50 12.43 -7.45
CA ILE A 51 3.71 12.88 -6.30
C ILE A 51 4.70 13.27 -5.22
N ASN A 52 4.80 14.56 -4.90
CA ASN A 52 5.78 15.08 -3.93
C ASN A 52 7.23 14.66 -4.23
N GLY A 53 7.54 14.41 -5.51
CA GLY A 53 8.85 13.93 -5.96
C GLY A 53 8.94 12.41 -6.16
N THR A 54 8.06 11.62 -5.51
CA THR A 54 7.96 10.17 -5.65
C THR A 54 7.46 9.80 -7.05
N PRO A 55 8.24 9.05 -7.84
CA PRO A 55 7.84 8.63 -9.19
C PRO A 55 6.84 7.47 -9.13
N LEU A 56 5.80 7.57 -9.96
CA LEU A 56 4.86 6.50 -10.27
C LEU A 56 5.22 5.87 -11.61
N TYR A 57 5.55 4.59 -11.62
CA TYR A 57 6.06 3.92 -12.81
C TYR A 57 4.96 3.31 -13.68
N ALA A 58 5.21 3.26 -14.99
CA ALA A 58 4.32 2.65 -15.96
C ALA A 58 4.09 1.15 -15.69
N THR A 59 5.08 0.47 -15.13
CA THR A 59 4.97 -0.95 -14.73
C THR A 59 3.98 -1.13 -13.58
N GLU A 60 3.99 -0.24 -12.60
CA GLU A 60 3.05 -0.24 -11.49
C GLU A 60 1.64 0.10 -11.99
N PHE A 61 1.55 1.11 -12.86
CA PHE A 61 0.28 1.48 -13.48
C PHE A 61 -0.37 0.32 -14.24
N SER A 62 0.38 -0.37 -15.10
CA SER A 62 -0.15 -1.51 -15.84
C SER A 62 -0.59 -2.64 -14.92
N ARG A 63 0.18 -2.92 -13.86
CA ARG A 63 -0.19 -3.94 -12.86
C ARG A 63 -1.49 -3.58 -12.15
N ASP A 64 -1.59 -2.36 -11.64
CA ASP A 64 -2.76 -1.90 -10.89
C ASP A 64 -3.99 -1.78 -11.80
N TYR A 65 -3.79 -1.43 -13.08
CA TYR A 65 -4.83 -1.48 -14.11
C TYR A 65 -5.41 -2.89 -14.25
N GLU A 66 -4.57 -3.91 -14.41
CA GLU A 66 -5.02 -5.29 -14.55
C GLU A 66 -5.72 -5.80 -13.27
N ILE A 67 -5.17 -5.51 -12.09
CA ILE A 67 -5.79 -5.87 -10.80
C ILE A 67 -7.18 -5.24 -10.69
N MET A 68 -7.29 -3.92 -10.91
CA MET A 68 -8.56 -3.23 -10.79
C MET A 68 -9.56 -3.71 -11.85
N LYS A 69 -9.11 -3.93 -13.10
CA LYS A 69 -9.95 -4.47 -14.18
C LYS A 69 -10.50 -5.84 -13.82
N ASN A 70 -9.64 -6.75 -13.34
CA ASN A 70 -10.03 -8.09 -12.94
C ASN A 70 -11.03 -8.06 -11.76
N ASN A 71 -10.84 -7.15 -10.80
CA ASN A 71 -11.77 -6.96 -9.69
C ASN A 71 -13.15 -6.50 -10.18
N TYR A 72 -13.20 -5.49 -11.05
CA TYR A 72 -14.45 -4.99 -11.63
C TYR A 72 -15.13 -6.03 -12.54
N GLN A 73 -14.36 -6.81 -13.30
CA GLN A 73 -14.89 -7.92 -14.10
C GLN A 73 -15.60 -8.96 -13.24
N ARG A 74 -15.03 -9.32 -12.09
CA ARG A 74 -15.68 -10.26 -11.15
C ARG A 74 -16.97 -9.68 -10.57
N LEU A 75 -17.00 -8.38 -10.24
CA LEU A 75 -18.20 -7.71 -9.72
C LEU A 75 -19.33 -7.62 -10.75
N LEU A 76 -18.99 -7.40 -12.02
CA LEU A 76 -19.94 -7.25 -13.13
C LEU A 76 -20.19 -8.54 -13.90
N ASN A 77 -19.84 -9.71 -13.34
CA ASN A 77 -19.98 -11.02 -13.98
C ASN A 77 -19.45 -11.07 -15.43
N GLY A 78 -18.33 -10.39 -15.70
CA GLY A 78 -17.65 -10.38 -17.00
C GLY A 78 -18.09 -9.29 -17.99
N ALA A 79 -19.05 -8.41 -17.64
CA ALA A 79 -19.57 -7.40 -18.56
C ALA A 79 -18.63 -6.20 -18.85
N LEU A 80 -17.38 -6.22 -18.38
CA LEU A 80 -16.43 -5.10 -18.52
C LEU A 80 -15.69 -5.15 -19.87
N GLY A 81 -16.37 -4.72 -20.94
CA GLY A 81 -15.80 -4.60 -22.28
C GLY A 81 -15.06 -3.27 -22.53
N LYS A 82 -14.25 -3.21 -23.59
CA LYS A 82 -13.46 -2.03 -24.01
C LYS A 82 -14.27 -0.73 -24.09
N LYS A 83 -15.52 -0.81 -24.57
CA LYS A 83 -16.43 0.35 -24.67
C LYS A 83 -16.68 0.99 -23.31
N ILE A 84 -17.02 0.18 -22.30
CA ILE A 84 -17.26 0.63 -20.92
C ILE A 84 -15.98 1.18 -20.29
N LEU A 85 -14.84 0.50 -20.49
CA LEU A 85 -13.55 0.98 -19.99
C LEU A 85 -13.18 2.37 -20.54
N THR A 86 -13.51 2.63 -21.81
CA THR A 86 -13.26 3.91 -22.48
C THR A 86 -14.24 4.99 -21.99
N GLU A 87 -15.54 4.67 -21.95
CA GLU A 87 -16.60 5.59 -21.49
C GLU A 87 -16.40 6.05 -20.04
N LEU A 88 -15.92 5.15 -19.17
CA LEU A 88 -15.61 5.44 -17.77
C LEU A 88 -14.28 6.16 -17.55
N ASN A 89 -13.46 6.35 -18.61
CA ASN A 89 -12.06 6.75 -18.49
C ASN A 89 -11.32 5.89 -17.44
N PHE A 90 -11.46 4.57 -17.55
CA PHE A 90 -10.93 3.62 -16.58
C PHE A 90 -9.43 3.79 -16.29
N PRO A 91 -8.54 4.04 -17.28
CA PRO A 91 -7.15 4.38 -17.01
C PRO A 91 -6.99 5.59 -16.08
N GLY A 92 -7.85 6.61 -16.23
CA GLY A 92 -7.85 7.79 -15.36
C GLY A 92 -8.31 7.46 -13.94
N LEU A 93 -9.27 6.54 -13.78
CA LEU A 93 -9.68 6.03 -12.47
C LEU A 93 -8.53 5.31 -11.77
N VAL A 94 -7.78 4.47 -12.49
CA VAL A 94 -6.60 3.76 -11.97
C VAL A 94 -5.55 4.76 -11.50
N LEU A 95 -5.18 5.71 -12.37
CA LEU A 95 -4.15 6.70 -12.05
C LEU A 95 -4.53 7.49 -10.79
N ARG A 96 -5.79 7.93 -10.72
CA ARG A 96 -6.31 8.67 -9.57
C ARG A 96 -6.24 7.83 -8.29
N ASN A 97 -6.62 6.55 -8.35
CA ASN A 97 -6.52 5.65 -7.21
C ASN A 97 -5.06 5.47 -6.73
N MET A 98 -4.12 5.32 -7.66
CA MET A 98 -2.70 5.24 -7.32
C MET A 98 -2.19 6.53 -6.68
N ILE A 99 -2.60 7.70 -7.20
CA ILE A 99 -2.27 8.99 -6.60
C ILE A 99 -2.79 9.06 -5.18
N PHE A 100 -4.07 8.74 -4.96
CA PHE A 100 -4.69 8.78 -3.64
C PHE A 100 -4.00 7.85 -2.65
N ARG A 101 -3.70 6.62 -3.07
CA ARG A 101 -2.94 5.66 -2.25
C ARG A 101 -1.59 6.25 -1.84
N GLN A 102 -0.84 6.84 -2.77
CA GLN A 102 0.44 7.46 -2.46
C GLN A 102 0.30 8.65 -1.50
N LEU A 103 -0.70 9.51 -1.67
CA LEU A 103 -0.94 10.63 -0.74
C LEU A 103 -1.22 10.16 0.69
N TRP A 104 -1.97 9.06 0.83
CA TRP A 104 -2.21 8.45 2.14
C TRP A 104 -0.96 7.80 2.73
N ILE A 105 -0.08 7.21 1.90
CA ILE A 105 1.23 6.69 2.35
C ILE A 105 2.12 7.85 2.83
N ASP A 106 2.19 8.95 2.07
CA ASP A 106 2.94 10.15 2.46
C ASP A 106 2.42 10.71 3.80
N GLU A 107 1.10 10.76 3.98
CA GLU A 107 0.50 11.18 5.25
C GLU A 107 0.79 10.18 6.39
N ALA A 108 0.70 8.88 6.14
CA ALA A 108 1.04 7.86 7.14
C ALA A 108 2.48 8.02 7.62
N ASN A 109 3.41 8.30 6.70
CA ASN A 109 4.82 8.57 7.01
C ASN A 109 4.99 9.87 7.80
N HIS A 110 4.26 10.93 7.44
CA HIS A 110 4.24 12.20 8.17
C HIS A 110 3.72 12.03 9.61
N LEU A 111 2.74 11.15 9.80
CA LEU A 111 2.19 10.77 11.12
C LEU A 111 3.07 9.74 11.86
N HIS A 112 4.23 9.37 11.30
CA HIS A 112 5.16 8.38 11.86
C HIS A 112 4.51 7.02 12.16
N LEU A 113 3.54 6.62 11.34
CA LEU A 113 2.90 5.32 11.47
C LEU A 113 3.85 4.22 11.02
N ILE A 114 3.95 3.16 11.82
CA ILE A 114 4.78 1.99 11.53
C ILE A 114 3.92 0.75 11.57
N VAL A 115 4.07 -0.12 10.57
CA VAL A 115 3.47 -1.46 10.54
C VAL A 115 4.58 -2.48 10.79
N PRO A 116 4.58 -3.19 11.93
CA PRO A 116 5.54 -4.25 12.22
C PRO A 116 5.35 -5.47 11.32
N ASP A 117 6.43 -6.21 11.09
CA ASP A 117 6.43 -7.41 10.24
C ASP A 117 5.43 -8.46 10.73
N ALA A 118 5.29 -8.62 12.05
CA ALA A 118 4.31 -9.53 12.65
C ALA A 118 2.86 -9.22 12.24
N VAL A 119 2.53 -7.95 11.99
CA VAL A 119 1.20 -7.54 11.52
C VAL A 119 1.03 -7.91 10.05
N VAL A 120 2.06 -7.71 9.22
CA VAL A 120 2.05 -8.11 7.81
C VAL A 120 1.86 -9.62 7.69
N VAL A 121 2.63 -10.41 8.45
CA VAL A 121 2.51 -11.88 8.48
C VAL A 121 1.12 -12.31 8.93
N SER A 122 0.58 -11.68 9.98
CA SER A 122 -0.78 -11.95 10.44
C SER A 122 -1.82 -11.64 9.35
N GLU A 123 -1.65 -10.55 8.62
CA GLU A 123 -2.59 -10.16 7.56
C GLU A 123 -2.53 -11.14 6.39
N VAL A 124 -1.33 -11.48 5.92
CA VAL A 124 -1.12 -12.47 4.85
C VAL A 124 -1.70 -13.83 5.26
N SER A 125 -1.52 -14.24 6.51
CA SER A 125 -2.05 -15.52 7.02
C SER A 125 -3.59 -15.57 7.08
N ARG A 126 -4.25 -14.41 7.13
CA ARG A 126 -5.72 -14.29 7.16
C ARG A 126 -6.35 -14.28 5.77
N ILE A 127 -5.56 -14.13 4.70
CA ILE A 127 -6.07 -14.14 3.34
C ILE A 127 -6.59 -15.56 3.02
N PRO A 128 -7.89 -15.72 2.71
CA PRO A 128 -8.49 -17.04 2.47
C PRO A 128 -7.82 -17.82 1.33
N PHE A 129 -7.29 -17.10 0.33
CA PHE A 129 -6.57 -17.69 -0.80
C PHE A 129 -5.27 -18.41 -0.40
N PHE A 130 -4.68 -18.07 0.74
CA PHE A 130 -3.48 -18.73 1.27
C PHE A 130 -3.78 -19.75 2.36
N GLN A 131 -5.05 -20.12 2.54
CA GLN A 131 -5.47 -21.09 3.53
C GLN A 131 -5.88 -22.40 2.86
N GLU A 132 -5.53 -23.53 3.49
CA GLU A 132 -5.83 -24.88 3.01
C GLU A 132 -6.29 -25.75 4.18
N GLY A 133 -7.08 -26.79 3.87
CA GLY A 133 -7.56 -27.75 4.86
C GLY A 133 -8.80 -27.31 5.65
N ASN A 134 -9.15 -28.12 6.64
CA ASN A 134 -10.24 -27.86 7.58
C ASN A 134 -9.80 -28.32 9.00
N PRO A 135 -9.58 -27.41 9.97
CA PRO A 135 -9.77 -25.96 9.88
C PRO A 135 -8.77 -25.28 8.93
N PRO A 136 -9.12 -24.11 8.37
CA PRO A 136 -8.26 -23.40 7.41
C PRO A 136 -6.97 -22.95 8.09
N VAL A 137 -5.84 -23.42 7.56
CA VAL A 137 -4.50 -23.05 8.03
C VAL A 137 -3.67 -22.52 6.88
N PHE A 138 -2.74 -21.61 7.19
CA PHE A 138 -1.86 -21.02 6.19
C PHE A 138 -1.02 -22.08 5.46
N SER A 139 -1.03 -22.04 4.12
CA SER A 139 -0.26 -22.94 3.25
C SER A 139 0.85 -22.17 2.55
N SER A 140 2.09 -22.38 3.01
CA SER A 140 3.30 -21.80 2.38
C SER A 140 3.44 -22.22 0.90
N LYS A 141 2.86 -23.37 0.53
CA LYS A 141 2.81 -23.85 -0.85
C LYS A 141 1.96 -22.95 -1.73
N LEU A 142 0.73 -22.65 -1.31
CA LEU A 142 -0.17 -21.74 -2.03
C LEU A 142 0.42 -20.33 -2.14
N TYR A 143 1.04 -19.85 -1.07
CA TYR A 143 1.74 -18.56 -1.07
C TYR A 143 2.89 -18.52 -2.08
N THR A 144 3.76 -19.54 -2.09
CA THR A 144 4.90 -19.59 -3.02
C THR A 144 4.43 -19.74 -4.47
N GLN A 145 3.40 -20.55 -4.71
CA GLN A 145 2.79 -20.71 -6.03
C GLN A 145 2.23 -19.38 -6.54
N PHE A 146 1.52 -18.64 -5.69
CA PHE A 146 1.01 -17.31 -6.04
C PHE A 146 2.11 -16.33 -6.44
N LEU A 147 3.21 -16.27 -5.68
CA LEU A 147 4.34 -15.41 -6.00
C LEU A 147 4.96 -15.76 -7.36
N LEU A 148 5.04 -17.05 -7.70
CA LEU A 148 5.54 -17.51 -8.99
C LEU A 148 4.59 -17.14 -10.14
N GLU A 149 3.29 -17.35 -9.95
CA GLU A 149 2.25 -17.04 -10.95
C GLU A 149 2.13 -15.54 -11.22
N THR A 150 2.31 -14.72 -10.18
CA THR A 150 2.27 -13.25 -10.29
C THR A 150 3.63 -12.63 -10.62
N HIS A 151 4.69 -13.44 -10.76
CA HIS A 151 6.07 -12.98 -10.94
C HIS A 151 6.49 -11.92 -9.90
N GLN A 152 6.02 -12.07 -8.66
CA GLN A 152 6.23 -11.12 -7.57
C GLN A 152 7.19 -11.73 -6.53
N SER A 153 8.12 -10.93 -6.01
CA SER A 153 8.94 -11.40 -4.88
C SER A 153 8.15 -11.32 -3.57
N ALA A 154 8.50 -12.18 -2.60
CA ALA A 154 7.89 -12.12 -1.27
C ALA A 154 8.03 -10.73 -0.64
N LYS A 155 9.21 -10.12 -0.78
CA LYS A 155 9.48 -8.76 -0.30
C LYS A 155 8.54 -7.72 -0.93
N ASP A 156 8.38 -7.75 -2.26
CA ASP A 156 7.53 -6.78 -2.95
C ASP A 156 6.05 -6.99 -2.60
N PHE A 157 5.62 -8.24 -2.43
CA PHE A 157 4.25 -8.55 -2.00
C PHE A 157 3.98 -8.10 -0.56
N GLU A 158 4.82 -8.49 0.39
CA GLU A 158 4.69 -8.10 1.79
C GLU A 158 4.79 -6.57 1.96
N GLN A 159 5.62 -5.90 1.16
CA GLN A 159 5.70 -4.44 1.14
C GLN A 159 4.39 -3.82 0.66
N SER A 160 3.74 -4.37 -0.38
CA SER A 160 2.44 -3.88 -0.83
C SER A 160 1.35 -4.02 0.25
N ILE A 161 1.33 -5.15 0.97
CA ILE A 161 0.44 -5.36 2.12
C ILE A 161 0.76 -4.36 3.24
N ARG A 162 2.04 -4.09 3.52
CA ARG A 162 2.44 -3.12 4.53
C ARG A 162 1.94 -1.72 4.20
N GLU A 163 2.07 -1.29 2.96
CA GLU A 163 1.57 0.00 2.48
C GLU A 163 0.05 0.10 2.58
N ASP A 164 -0.67 -0.96 2.23
CA ASP A 164 -2.14 -0.99 2.38
C ASP A 164 -2.55 -0.87 3.85
N LEU A 165 -1.83 -1.55 4.76
CA LEU A 165 -2.04 -1.43 6.20
C LEU A 165 -1.69 -0.03 6.73
N LEU A 166 -0.66 0.63 6.18
CA LEU A 166 -0.33 2.01 6.53
C LEU A 166 -1.45 2.97 6.14
N VAL A 167 -1.96 2.85 4.91
CA VAL A 167 -3.10 3.65 4.43
C VAL A 167 -4.32 3.44 5.31
N GLN A 168 -4.67 2.19 5.63
CA GLN A 168 -5.79 1.88 6.51
C GLN A 168 -5.63 2.52 7.90
N ARG A 169 -4.44 2.41 8.50
CA ARG A 169 -4.15 3.01 9.81
C ARG A 169 -4.23 4.53 9.77
N ALA A 170 -3.72 5.16 8.73
CA ALA A 170 -3.82 6.61 8.54
C ALA A 170 -5.27 7.05 8.43
N GLN A 171 -6.09 6.36 7.64
CA GLN A 171 -7.52 6.65 7.52
C GLN A 171 -8.26 6.50 8.84
N VAL A 172 -7.97 5.43 9.62
CA VAL A 172 -8.58 5.21 10.94
C VAL A 172 -8.19 6.33 11.91
N LEU A 173 -6.91 6.73 11.91
CA LEU A 173 -6.42 7.80 12.79
C LEU A 173 -7.04 9.15 12.43
N VAL A 174 -7.11 9.48 11.13
CA VAL A 174 -7.77 10.70 10.65
C VAL A 174 -9.24 10.72 11.03
N ARG A 175 -9.96 9.60 10.86
CA ARG A 175 -11.35 9.49 11.32
C ARG A 175 -11.44 9.74 12.83
N ALA A 176 -10.54 9.17 13.62
CA ALA A 176 -10.56 9.34 15.08
C ALA A 176 -10.29 10.78 15.54
N ILE A 177 -9.44 11.52 14.82
CA ILE A 177 -9.03 12.89 15.20
C ILE A 177 -9.97 13.94 14.62
N GLN A 178 -10.45 13.75 13.39
CA GLN A 178 -11.17 14.78 12.64
C GLN A 178 -12.68 14.58 12.54
N THR A 179 -13.18 13.36 12.79
CA THR A 179 -14.64 13.18 12.80
C THR A 179 -15.21 13.91 14.02
N PRO A 180 -16.16 14.85 13.85
CA PRO A 180 -16.81 15.50 14.98
C PRO A 180 -17.43 14.49 15.93
N ALA A 181 -17.66 14.91 17.18
CA ALA A 181 -18.34 14.08 18.17
C ALA A 181 -19.64 13.51 17.58
N ALA A 182 -19.88 12.22 17.87
CA ALA A 182 -21.08 11.53 17.44
C ALA A 182 -22.35 12.36 17.75
N PRO A 183 -23.35 12.41 16.85
CA PRO A 183 -24.70 12.75 17.29
C PRO A 183 -25.08 11.81 18.43
N ALA A 184 -25.79 12.33 19.44
CA ALA A 184 -26.27 11.52 20.56
C ALA A 184 -26.98 10.26 20.03
N SER A 185 -26.58 9.10 20.56
CA SER A 185 -27.27 7.85 20.26
C SER A 185 -28.73 7.97 20.72
N PRO A 186 -29.71 7.49 19.94
CA PRO A 186 -31.10 7.50 20.39
C PRO A 186 -31.22 6.70 21.70
N THR A 187 -31.73 7.32 22.76
CA THR A 187 -31.97 6.69 24.07
C THR A 187 -33.18 5.77 24.06
N ASP A 188 -34.10 5.96 23.11
CA ASP A 188 -35.26 5.10 22.92
C ASP A 188 -34.92 3.94 21.97
N GLU A 189 -34.41 2.86 22.55
CA GLU A 189 -33.94 1.62 21.92
C GLU A 189 -35.01 0.87 21.09
N LYS A 190 -36.27 1.31 21.10
CA LYS A 190 -37.43 0.54 20.62
C LYS A 190 -37.74 0.67 19.12
N THR A 191 -36.98 1.44 18.35
CA THR A 191 -37.21 1.55 16.90
C THR A 191 -35.92 1.23 16.15
N ALA A 192 -35.84 0.02 15.56
CA ALA A 192 -34.71 -0.40 14.72
C ALA A 192 -34.39 0.62 13.62
N ALA A 193 -35.42 1.26 13.05
CA ALA A 193 -35.28 2.33 12.06
C ALA A 193 -34.47 3.54 12.57
N GLY A 194 -34.62 3.92 13.85
CA GLY A 194 -33.88 5.04 14.43
C GLY A 194 -32.40 4.74 14.67
N LEU A 195 -32.07 3.49 15.00
CA LEU A 195 -30.70 3.03 15.14
C LEU A 195 -29.99 2.96 13.78
N ASP A 196 -30.66 2.39 12.77
CA ASP A 196 -30.13 2.27 11.42
C ASP A 196 -29.85 3.65 10.79
N ASP A 197 -30.78 4.59 10.95
CA ASP A 197 -30.60 5.95 10.42
C ASP A 197 -29.49 6.71 11.16
N TRP A 198 -29.35 6.51 12.47
CA TRP A 198 -28.22 7.04 13.24
C TRP A 198 -26.89 6.45 12.76
N GLN A 199 -26.83 5.14 12.50
CA GLN A 199 -25.63 4.48 11.97
C GLN A 199 -25.27 5.01 10.59
N LYS A 200 -26.23 5.09 9.66
CA LYS A 200 -26.04 5.68 8.33
C LYS A 200 -25.52 7.11 8.41
N LYS A 201 -26.09 7.93 9.30
CA LYS A 201 -25.63 9.32 9.50
C LYS A 201 -24.20 9.37 10.03
N ARG A 202 -23.82 8.49 10.97
CA ARG A 202 -22.43 8.35 11.45
C ARG A 202 -21.47 7.95 10.33
N LEU A 203 -21.86 6.98 9.50
CA LEU A 203 -21.07 6.49 8.36
C LEU A 203 -20.86 7.63 7.35
N ALA A 204 -21.92 8.34 6.98
CA ALA A 204 -21.84 9.47 6.06
C ALA A 204 -20.89 10.57 6.56
N LEU A 205 -20.94 10.91 7.86
CA LEU A 205 -20.02 11.88 8.46
C LEU A 205 -18.56 11.42 8.41
N GLN A 206 -18.31 10.14 8.64
CA GLN A 206 -16.95 9.58 8.55
C GLN A 206 -16.44 9.58 7.12
N GLU A 207 -17.30 9.24 6.15
CA GLU A 207 -16.97 9.31 4.72
C GLU A 207 -16.68 10.73 4.27
N GLU A 208 -17.51 11.70 4.68
CA GLU A 208 -17.31 13.13 4.40
C GLU A 208 -16.00 13.64 5.01
N THR A 209 -15.67 13.21 6.23
CA THR A 209 -14.40 13.55 6.89
C THR A 209 -13.20 13.02 6.08
N LEU A 210 -13.29 11.79 5.58
CA LEU A 210 -12.22 11.25 4.74
C LEU A 210 -12.10 11.96 3.39
N GLN A 211 -13.24 12.25 2.74
CA GLN A 211 -13.24 12.93 1.44
C GLN A 211 -12.69 14.35 1.57
N SER A 212 -13.13 15.09 2.58
CA SER A 212 -12.62 16.44 2.85
C SER A 212 -11.13 16.44 3.18
N PHE A 213 -10.67 15.50 4.01
CA PHE A 213 -9.25 15.37 4.29
C PHE A 213 -8.44 14.98 3.05
N GLN A 214 -8.98 14.09 2.21
CA GLN A 214 -8.33 13.73 0.96
C GLN A 214 -8.19 14.94 0.02
N MET A 215 -9.23 15.78 -0.11
CA MET A 215 -9.13 17.02 -0.87
C MET A 215 -8.05 17.96 -0.30
N GLN A 216 -7.88 17.99 1.03
CA GLN A 216 -6.78 18.73 1.65
C GLN A 216 -5.41 18.14 1.29
N LEU A 217 -5.26 16.81 1.30
CA LEU A 217 -4.03 16.13 0.87
C LEU A 217 -3.70 16.44 -0.59
N GLU A 218 -4.69 16.42 -1.47
CA GLU A 218 -4.52 16.76 -2.88
C GLU A 218 -4.09 18.22 -3.05
N ASN A 219 -4.77 19.15 -2.37
CA ASN A 219 -4.48 20.58 -2.49
C ASN A 219 -3.09 20.97 -1.97
N ARG A 220 -2.60 20.29 -0.93
CA ARG A 220 -1.26 20.55 -0.37
C ARG A 220 -0.13 19.82 -1.11
N SER A 221 -0.46 18.89 -2.00
CA SER A 221 0.53 18.02 -2.64
C SER A 221 0.89 18.49 -4.04
N ASN A 222 2.14 18.22 -4.43
CA ASN A 222 2.62 18.52 -5.78
C ASN A 222 2.51 17.28 -6.66
N VAL A 223 1.40 17.17 -7.39
CA VAL A 223 1.14 16.08 -8.33
C VAL A 223 1.44 16.55 -9.76
N LYS A 224 2.42 15.93 -10.40
CA LYS A 224 2.80 16.17 -11.80
C LYS A 224 2.55 14.92 -12.62
N ILE A 225 1.55 14.96 -13.50
CA ILE A 225 1.23 13.84 -14.40
C ILE A 225 1.94 14.06 -15.73
N ASP A 226 2.68 13.05 -16.20
CA ASP A 226 3.19 13.03 -17.56
C ASP A 226 2.05 12.63 -18.50
N GLN A 227 1.40 13.64 -19.09
CA GLN A 227 0.21 13.46 -19.93
C GLN A 227 0.52 12.64 -21.19
N GLU A 228 1.71 12.78 -21.75
CA GLU A 228 2.10 12.04 -22.96
C GLU A 228 2.33 10.56 -22.65
N ALA A 229 3.11 10.29 -21.60
CA ALA A 229 3.36 8.93 -21.14
C ALA A 229 2.06 8.24 -20.71
N PHE A 230 1.21 8.94 -19.95
CA PHE A 230 -0.09 8.43 -19.52
C PHE A 230 -1.01 8.13 -20.70
N LYS A 231 -1.13 9.05 -21.67
CA LYS A 231 -1.99 8.86 -22.85
C LYS A 231 -1.51 7.72 -23.74
N LYS A 232 -0.19 7.57 -23.90
CA LYS A 232 0.40 6.45 -24.65
C LYS A 232 0.10 5.12 -23.97
N LEU A 233 0.28 5.06 -22.65
CA LEU A 233 0.06 3.87 -21.86
C LEU A 233 -1.43 3.49 -21.79
N SER A 234 -2.32 4.45 -21.57
CA SER A 234 -3.76 4.22 -21.53
C SER A 234 -4.30 3.68 -22.85
N LYS A 235 -3.82 4.20 -23.98
CA LYS A 235 -4.17 3.69 -25.32
C LYS A 235 -3.68 2.26 -25.56
N SER A 236 -2.56 1.86 -24.94
CA SER A 236 -2.04 0.49 -25.07
C SER A 236 -2.79 -0.55 -24.24
N LEU A 237 -3.46 -0.11 -23.16
CA LEU A 237 -4.17 -0.97 -22.21
C LEU A 237 -5.67 -1.10 -22.51
N LEU A 238 -6.24 -0.15 -23.26
CA LEU A 238 -7.61 -0.20 -23.79
C LEU A 238 -7.68 -1.04 -25.07
#